data_AF-A0A1M6QKD6-F1
#
_entry.id   AF-A0A1M6QKD6-F1
#
_cell.length_a   1.000
_cell.length_b   1.000
_cell.length_c   1.000
_cell.angle_alpha   90.00
_cell.angle_beta   90.00
_cell.angle_gamma   90.00
#
_symmetry.space_group_name_H-M   'P 1'
#
loop_
_entity.id
_entity.type
_entity.pdbx_description
1 polymer ?
#
loop_
_entity_poly.entity_id
_entity_poly.type
_entity_poly.pdbx_seq_one_letter_code
_entity_poly.pdbx_strand_id
1 'polypeptide(L)'
;MYKKKYCFKALIVLFLISNQLVAQKSKLGWELIKQQNFSDALLEFDQSIELNPNDTSSYIGRARCYLMIGDYNSAEENITKVLVNQDKRADLLFLAGNIYFQVKEYNKAIEHYTGAIENNKPGKHFVSQLDLYYNRGNALLNMEKYNEARDDFIKAIIEGDKSADVHLKISEIFHEIGNKKGACDYYQKAIKLDSTSLNQIIYEYCSKTDTLNLGAITKPNDTTEIYDIVDVKPLPMDGMRGFYRYLGVNMRYPEDAIKRRIEGRVFVQFIVNRDGSLSDVRAIKGIGGSCDQEAVRIVKNAQTWYPAINKGELARTRMILPIEFNIK
;
A
#
# COMPACT_ATOMS: atom_id res chain seq x y z
N MET A 1 -22.30 -63.37 -29.44
CA MET A 1 -22.84 -62.10 -28.90
C MET A 1 -22.40 -61.76 -27.46
N TYR A 2 -22.09 -62.73 -26.58
CA TYR A 2 -21.75 -62.47 -25.16
C TYR A 2 -20.42 -61.73 -24.90
N LYS A 3 -19.33 -62.01 -25.65
CA LYS A 3 -18.02 -61.33 -25.45
C LYS A 3 -18.05 -59.81 -25.65
N LYS A 4 -18.86 -59.29 -26.57
CA LYS A 4 -18.99 -57.83 -26.81
C LYS A 4 -19.67 -57.09 -25.65
N LYS A 5 -20.64 -57.72 -24.95
CA LYS A 5 -21.32 -57.12 -23.79
C LYS A 5 -20.42 -57.00 -22.56
N TYR A 6 -19.55 -57.98 -22.31
CA TYR A 6 -18.60 -57.93 -21.20
C TYR A 6 -17.46 -56.94 -21.45
N CYS A 7 -16.97 -56.86 -22.70
CA CYS A 7 -15.96 -55.87 -23.07
C CYS A 7 -16.48 -54.42 -22.90
N PHE A 8 -17.73 -54.16 -23.26
CA PHE A 8 -18.36 -52.85 -23.09
C PHE A 8 -18.56 -52.48 -21.60
N LYS A 9 -19.00 -53.43 -20.76
CA LYS A 9 -19.10 -53.21 -19.31
C LYS A 9 -17.74 -52.98 -18.66
N ALA A 10 -16.70 -53.71 -19.06
CA ALA A 10 -15.34 -53.52 -18.55
C ALA A 10 -14.76 -52.15 -18.95
N LEU A 11 -15.00 -51.70 -20.19
CA LEU A 11 -14.63 -50.36 -20.66
C LEU A 11 -15.33 -49.24 -19.87
N ILE A 12 -16.62 -49.40 -19.56
CA ILE A 12 -17.35 -48.43 -18.73
C ILE A 12 -16.77 -48.37 -17.32
N VAL A 13 -16.47 -49.52 -16.70
CA VAL A 13 -15.89 -49.56 -15.35
C VAL A 13 -14.50 -48.92 -15.33
N LEU A 14 -13.63 -49.22 -16.31
CA LEU A 14 -12.32 -48.59 -16.43
C LEU A 14 -12.41 -47.07 -16.62
N PHE A 15 -13.33 -46.60 -17.46
CA PHE A 15 -13.59 -45.17 -17.66
C PHE A 15 -14.13 -44.47 -16.41
N LEU A 16 -14.98 -45.14 -15.62
CA LEU A 16 -15.47 -44.59 -14.36
C LEU A 16 -14.36 -44.50 -13.31
N ILE A 17 -13.50 -45.52 -13.22
CA ILE A 17 -12.34 -45.54 -12.31
C ILE A 17 -11.35 -44.43 -12.71
N SER A 18 -11.06 -44.27 -14.00
CA SER A 18 -10.14 -43.21 -14.46
C SER A 18 -10.68 -41.83 -14.13
N ASN A 19 -11.98 -41.57 -14.32
CA ASN A 19 -12.60 -40.29 -13.96
C ASN A 19 -12.60 -40.01 -12.44
N GLN A 20 -12.82 -41.04 -11.61
CA GLN A 20 -12.69 -40.88 -10.16
C GLN A 20 -11.26 -40.55 -9.75
N LEU A 21 -10.28 -41.21 -10.38
CA LEU A 21 -8.87 -40.99 -10.09
C LEU A 21 -8.43 -39.58 -10.50
N VAL A 22 -8.83 -39.10 -11.69
CA VAL A 22 -8.63 -37.71 -12.14
C VAL A 22 -9.15 -36.72 -11.09
N ALA A 23 -10.41 -36.86 -10.67
CA ALA A 23 -11.00 -35.96 -9.69
C ALA A 23 -10.28 -36.01 -8.32
N GLN A 24 -9.81 -37.19 -7.90
CA GLN A 24 -9.04 -37.35 -6.67
C GLN A 24 -7.68 -36.65 -6.76
N LYS A 25 -6.98 -36.81 -7.88
CA LYS A 25 -5.67 -36.19 -8.15
C LYS A 25 -5.76 -34.68 -8.19
N SER A 26 -6.70 -34.14 -8.95
CA SER A 26 -6.93 -32.68 -9.00
C SER A 26 -7.29 -32.14 -7.62
N LYS A 27 -8.15 -32.83 -6.86
CA LYS A 27 -8.51 -32.43 -5.49
C LYS A 27 -7.29 -32.39 -4.56
N LEU A 28 -6.41 -33.40 -4.62
CA LEU A 28 -5.20 -33.41 -3.81
C LEU A 28 -4.25 -32.27 -4.18
N GLY A 29 -4.08 -31.99 -5.48
CA GLY A 29 -3.32 -30.83 -5.95
C GLY A 29 -3.83 -29.50 -5.36
N TRP A 30 -5.15 -29.31 -5.30
CA TRP A 30 -5.75 -28.13 -4.67
C TRP A 30 -5.52 -28.06 -3.15
N GLU A 31 -5.51 -29.19 -2.44
CA GLU A 31 -5.17 -29.19 -1.01
C GLU A 31 -3.69 -28.87 -0.77
N LEU A 32 -2.80 -29.31 -1.64
CA LEU A 32 -1.36 -29.00 -1.57
C LEU A 32 -1.07 -27.52 -1.84
N ILE A 33 -1.82 -26.87 -2.75
CA ILE A 33 -1.75 -25.41 -2.95
C ILE A 33 -2.06 -24.66 -1.64
N LYS A 34 -3.07 -25.09 -0.88
CA LYS A 34 -3.42 -24.45 0.40
C LYS A 34 -2.31 -24.59 1.44
N GLN A 35 -1.51 -25.66 1.34
CA GLN A 35 -0.33 -25.90 2.17
C GLN A 35 0.92 -25.19 1.62
N GLN A 36 0.80 -24.42 0.54
CA GLN A 36 1.91 -23.78 -0.19
C GLN A 36 2.93 -24.77 -0.76
N ASN A 37 2.56 -26.04 -0.89
CA ASN A 37 3.40 -27.07 -1.48
C ASN A 37 3.16 -27.15 -2.99
N PHE A 38 3.69 -26.18 -3.72
CA PHE A 38 3.40 -26.02 -5.15
C PHE A 38 4.05 -27.10 -6.02
N SER A 39 5.22 -27.62 -5.63
CA SER A 39 5.92 -28.68 -6.37
C SER A 39 5.13 -29.98 -6.36
N ASP A 40 4.67 -30.44 -5.19
CA ASP A 40 3.86 -31.67 -5.12
C ASP A 40 2.48 -31.45 -5.76
N ALA A 41 1.91 -30.25 -5.64
CA ALA A 41 0.65 -29.92 -6.32
C ALA A 41 0.77 -30.06 -7.84
N LEU A 42 1.87 -29.58 -8.44
CA LEU A 42 2.15 -29.72 -9.87
C LEU A 42 2.21 -31.21 -10.26
N LEU A 43 2.89 -32.05 -9.48
CA LEU A 43 2.97 -33.50 -9.74
C LEU A 43 1.58 -34.16 -9.76
N GLU A 44 0.71 -33.81 -8.80
CA GLU A 44 -0.65 -34.35 -8.75
C GLU A 44 -1.51 -33.88 -9.94
N PHE A 45 -1.36 -32.64 -10.38
CA PHE A 45 -2.03 -32.14 -11.58
C PHE A 45 -1.49 -32.76 -12.87
N ASP A 46 -0.18 -33.00 -12.97
CA ASP A 46 0.43 -33.67 -14.13
C ASP A 46 -0.10 -35.10 -14.27
N GLN A 47 -0.16 -35.86 -13.17
CA GLN A 47 -0.77 -37.19 -13.15
C GLN A 47 -2.26 -37.16 -13.53
N SER A 48 -3.00 -36.12 -13.11
CA SER A 48 -4.40 -35.96 -13.50
C SER A 48 -4.56 -35.70 -15.01
N ILE A 49 -3.68 -34.87 -15.59
CA ILE A 49 -3.65 -34.55 -17.02
C ILE A 49 -3.22 -35.77 -17.86
N GLU A 50 -2.29 -36.59 -17.37
CA GLU A 50 -1.91 -37.85 -18.02
C GLU A 50 -3.10 -38.81 -18.12
N LEU A 51 -3.94 -38.88 -17.07
CA LEU A 51 -5.14 -39.69 -17.05
C LEU A 51 -6.27 -39.11 -17.91
N ASN A 52 -6.41 -37.79 -17.92
CA ASN A 52 -7.38 -37.07 -18.75
C ASN A 52 -6.81 -35.72 -19.23
N PRO A 53 -6.34 -35.66 -20.49
CA PRO A 53 -5.75 -34.43 -21.06
C PRO A 53 -6.71 -33.24 -21.16
N ASN A 54 -8.01 -33.43 -20.92
CA ASN A 54 -9.04 -32.39 -20.94
C ASN A 54 -9.46 -31.94 -19.53
N ASP A 55 -8.80 -32.39 -18.45
CA ASP A 55 -9.15 -31.96 -17.10
C ASP A 55 -8.81 -30.48 -16.88
N THR A 56 -9.82 -29.64 -17.07
CA THR A 56 -9.73 -28.19 -16.90
C THR A 56 -9.32 -27.80 -15.48
N SER A 57 -9.72 -28.58 -14.46
CA SER A 57 -9.37 -28.26 -13.07
C SER A 57 -7.86 -28.32 -12.83
N SER A 58 -7.19 -29.31 -13.42
CA SER A 58 -5.74 -29.46 -13.31
C SER A 58 -4.98 -28.38 -14.04
N TYR A 59 -5.41 -27.96 -15.23
CA TYR A 59 -4.78 -26.81 -15.91
C TYR A 59 -4.93 -25.50 -15.11
N ILE A 60 -6.10 -25.25 -14.52
CA ILE A 60 -6.30 -24.09 -13.62
C ILE A 60 -5.36 -24.19 -12.41
N GLY A 61 -5.26 -25.38 -11.82
CA GLY A 61 -4.37 -25.67 -10.68
C GLY A 61 -2.91 -25.39 -11.02
N ARG A 62 -2.42 -25.92 -12.14
CA ARG A 62 -1.06 -25.66 -12.65
C ARG A 62 -0.81 -24.19 -12.91
N ALA A 63 -1.74 -23.50 -13.59
CA ALA A 63 -1.62 -22.07 -13.83
C ALA A 63 -1.47 -21.27 -12.52
N ARG A 64 -2.22 -21.63 -11.48
CA ARG A 64 -2.07 -21.03 -10.15
C ARG A 64 -0.73 -21.36 -9.51
N CYS A 65 -0.26 -22.61 -9.54
CA CYS A 65 1.05 -22.98 -9.02
C CYS A 65 2.17 -22.18 -9.69
N TYR A 66 2.17 -22.12 -11.02
CA TYR A 66 3.19 -21.38 -11.77
C TYR A 66 3.15 -19.88 -11.49
N LEU A 67 1.95 -19.29 -11.37
CA LEU A 67 1.81 -17.89 -10.94
C LEU A 67 2.44 -17.65 -9.56
N MET A 68 2.22 -18.56 -8.60
CA MET A 68 2.78 -18.44 -7.24
C MET A 68 4.31 -18.65 -7.20
N ILE A 69 4.85 -19.48 -8.09
CA ILE A 69 6.29 -19.74 -8.21
C ILE A 69 7.01 -18.61 -8.98
N GLY A 70 6.27 -17.81 -9.77
CA GLY A 70 6.81 -16.74 -10.60
C GLY A 70 7.12 -17.15 -12.04
N ASP A 71 6.76 -18.36 -12.47
CA ASP A 71 6.90 -18.81 -13.85
C ASP A 71 5.65 -18.40 -14.67
N TYR A 72 5.61 -17.13 -15.04
CA TYR A 72 4.42 -16.55 -15.66
C TYR A 72 4.14 -17.08 -17.07
N ASN A 73 5.17 -17.52 -17.81
CA ASN A 73 5.00 -18.09 -19.15
C ASN A 73 4.30 -19.46 -19.08
N SER A 74 4.73 -20.32 -18.14
CA SER A 74 4.04 -21.60 -17.90
C SER A 74 2.61 -21.37 -17.38
N ALA A 75 2.39 -20.32 -16.57
CA ALA A 75 1.05 -19.94 -16.14
C ALA A 75 0.15 -19.52 -17.30
N GLU A 76 0.66 -18.69 -18.22
CA GLU A 76 -0.05 -18.25 -19.43
C GLU A 76 -0.41 -19.44 -20.35
N GLU A 77 0.51 -20.36 -20.57
CA GLU A 77 0.25 -21.55 -21.39
C GLU A 77 -0.91 -22.38 -20.82
N ASN A 78 -0.90 -22.60 -19.50
CA ASN A 78 -1.92 -23.40 -18.83
C ASN A 78 -3.29 -22.69 -18.78
N ILE A 79 -3.33 -21.38 -18.49
CA ILE A 79 -4.61 -20.66 -18.45
C ILE A 79 -5.23 -20.53 -19.86
N THR A 80 -4.41 -20.45 -20.91
CA THR A 80 -4.87 -20.38 -22.30
C THR A 80 -5.64 -21.64 -22.71
N LYS A 81 -5.17 -22.83 -22.28
CA LYS A 81 -5.87 -24.11 -22.51
C LYS A 81 -7.28 -24.14 -21.89
N VAL A 82 -7.49 -23.39 -20.82
CA VAL A 82 -8.77 -23.32 -20.10
C VAL A 82 -9.74 -22.33 -20.78
N LEU A 83 -9.23 -21.17 -21.21
CA LEU A 83 -10.04 -20.07 -21.74
C LEU A 83 -10.71 -20.37 -23.09
N VAL A 84 -10.23 -21.38 -23.84
CA VAL A 84 -10.85 -21.84 -25.10
C VAL A 84 -12.34 -22.19 -24.92
N ASN A 85 -12.73 -22.68 -23.74
CA ASN A 85 -14.10 -23.10 -23.45
C ASN A 85 -15.05 -21.94 -23.10
N GLN A 86 -14.58 -20.68 -23.15
CA GLN A 86 -15.36 -19.48 -22.82
C GLN A 86 -16.02 -19.53 -21.43
N ASP A 87 -15.38 -20.18 -20.45
CA ASP A 87 -15.82 -20.18 -19.06
C ASP A 87 -15.69 -18.77 -18.46
N LYS A 88 -16.83 -18.19 -18.06
CA LYS A 88 -16.95 -16.81 -17.56
C LYS A 88 -16.97 -16.71 -16.04
N ARG A 89 -16.56 -17.75 -15.30
CA ARG A 89 -16.48 -17.67 -13.84
C ARG A 89 -15.51 -16.58 -13.40
N ALA A 90 -15.92 -15.79 -12.39
CA ALA A 90 -15.14 -14.64 -11.95
C ALA A 90 -13.78 -15.02 -11.35
N ASP A 91 -13.68 -16.13 -10.61
CA ASP A 91 -12.40 -16.64 -10.06
C ASP A 91 -11.39 -17.06 -11.14
N LEU A 92 -11.88 -17.66 -12.22
CA LEU A 92 -11.07 -18.02 -13.39
C LEU A 92 -10.59 -16.78 -14.14
N LEU A 93 -11.51 -15.85 -14.42
CA LEU A 93 -11.19 -14.61 -15.12
C LEU A 93 -10.24 -13.73 -14.29
N PHE A 94 -10.40 -13.70 -12.96
CA PHE A 94 -9.46 -13.03 -12.08
C PHE A 94 -8.06 -13.65 -12.10
N LEU A 95 -7.96 -14.99 -12.08
CA LEU A 95 -6.68 -15.68 -12.23
C LEU A 95 -6.01 -15.36 -13.57
N ALA A 96 -6.78 -15.38 -14.67
CA ALA A 96 -6.28 -14.99 -15.98
C ALA A 96 -5.80 -13.53 -15.99
N GLY A 97 -6.57 -12.61 -15.42
CA GLY A 97 -6.17 -11.20 -15.28
C GLY A 97 -4.84 -11.03 -14.55
N ASN A 98 -4.65 -11.74 -13.43
CA ASN A 98 -3.41 -11.71 -12.66
C ASN A 98 -2.23 -12.26 -13.47
N ILE A 99 -2.40 -13.37 -14.19
CA ILE A 99 -1.35 -13.94 -15.05
C ILE A 99 -0.97 -12.97 -16.17
N TYR A 100 -1.96 -12.44 -16.88
CA TYR A 100 -1.73 -11.49 -17.98
C TYR A 100 -1.08 -10.19 -17.50
N PHE A 101 -1.40 -9.74 -16.27
CA PHE A 101 -0.71 -8.62 -15.65
C PHE A 101 0.78 -8.90 -15.44
N GLN A 102 1.14 -10.09 -14.95
CA GLN A 102 2.55 -10.45 -14.68
C GLN A 102 3.38 -10.59 -15.97
N VAL A 103 2.78 -11.10 -17.05
CA VAL A 103 3.43 -11.14 -18.39
C VAL A 103 3.36 -9.79 -19.12
N LYS A 104 2.85 -8.73 -18.47
CA LYS A 104 2.76 -7.35 -18.98
C LYS A 104 1.80 -7.16 -20.16
N GLU A 105 0.91 -8.11 -20.41
CA GLU A 105 -0.18 -8.02 -21.38
C GLU A 105 -1.37 -7.28 -20.75
N TYR A 106 -1.17 -6.00 -20.43
CA TYR A 106 -2.11 -5.23 -19.61
C TYR A 106 -3.51 -5.08 -20.23
N ASN A 107 -3.63 -5.02 -21.56
CA ASN A 107 -4.93 -5.00 -22.25
C ASN A 107 -5.74 -6.27 -21.96
N LYS A 108 -5.10 -7.45 -22.07
CA LYS A 108 -5.75 -8.74 -21.75
C LYS A 108 -6.08 -8.82 -20.26
N ALA A 109 -5.20 -8.33 -19.41
CA ALA A 109 -5.46 -8.27 -17.97
C ALA A 109 -6.74 -7.45 -17.67
N ILE A 110 -6.86 -6.26 -18.26
CA ILE A 110 -8.04 -5.38 -18.10
C ILE A 110 -9.32 -6.05 -18.61
N GLU A 111 -9.26 -6.73 -19.77
CA GLU A 111 -10.39 -7.47 -20.33
C GLU A 111 -10.87 -8.55 -19.35
N HIS A 112 -9.95 -9.37 -18.84
CA HIS A 112 -10.28 -10.45 -17.92
C HIS A 112 -10.76 -9.94 -16.55
N TYR A 113 -10.16 -8.88 -16.00
CA TYR A 113 -10.69 -8.27 -14.77
C TYR A 113 -12.09 -7.67 -14.97
N THR A 114 -12.34 -7.04 -16.12
CA THR A 114 -13.67 -6.50 -16.45
C THR A 114 -14.70 -7.62 -16.55
N GLY A 115 -14.38 -8.70 -17.26
CA GLY A 115 -15.23 -9.87 -17.31
C GLY A 115 -15.45 -10.50 -15.93
N ALA A 116 -14.43 -10.53 -15.07
CA ALA A 116 -14.57 -11.02 -13.71
C ALA A 116 -15.56 -10.16 -12.90
N ILE A 117 -15.45 -8.83 -12.97
CA ILE A 117 -16.38 -7.88 -12.31
C ILE A 117 -17.82 -8.10 -12.80
N GLU A 118 -18.04 -8.21 -14.11
CA GLU A 118 -19.37 -8.39 -14.71
C GLU A 118 -20.02 -9.73 -14.33
N ASN A 119 -19.22 -10.77 -14.11
CA ASN A 119 -19.68 -12.12 -13.80
C ASN A 119 -19.54 -12.48 -12.31
N ASN A 120 -19.22 -11.51 -11.46
CA ASN A 120 -19.00 -11.74 -10.03
C ASN A 120 -20.33 -11.90 -9.26
N LYS A 121 -20.86 -13.12 -9.25
CA LYS A 121 -22.10 -13.46 -8.55
C LYS A 121 -21.78 -14.06 -7.17
N PRO A 122 -22.59 -13.76 -6.13
CA PRO A 122 -22.44 -14.40 -4.82
C PRO A 122 -22.42 -15.92 -4.93
N GLY A 123 -21.51 -16.58 -4.21
CA GLY A 123 -21.40 -18.04 -4.18
C GLY A 123 -19.95 -18.53 -4.32
N LYS A 124 -19.80 -19.75 -4.83
CA LYS A 124 -18.52 -20.50 -4.86
C LYS A 124 -17.38 -19.80 -5.62
N HIS A 125 -17.71 -19.06 -6.68
CA HIS A 125 -16.75 -18.43 -7.58
C HIS A 125 -16.68 -16.91 -7.39
N PHE A 126 -17.16 -16.42 -6.25
CA PHE A 126 -17.11 -15.01 -5.90
C PHE A 126 -15.67 -14.56 -5.63
N VAL A 127 -15.32 -13.38 -6.13
CA VAL A 127 -14.03 -12.73 -5.90
C VAL A 127 -14.27 -11.41 -5.16
N SER A 128 -13.32 -11.00 -4.32
CA SER A 128 -13.38 -9.68 -3.67
C SER A 128 -13.50 -8.57 -4.73
N GLN A 129 -14.57 -7.78 -4.67
CA GLN A 129 -14.76 -6.64 -5.58
C GLN A 129 -13.63 -5.61 -5.45
N LEU A 130 -13.15 -5.43 -4.22
CA LEU A 130 -11.97 -4.64 -3.93
C LEU A 130 -10.75 -5.11 -4.72
N ASP A 131 -10.42 -6.41 -4.67
CA ASP A 131 -9.25 -6.97 -5.36
C ASP A 131 -9.38 -6.81 -6.88
N LEU A 132 -10.59 -6.99 -7.41
CA LEU A 132 -10.89 -6.83 -8.82
C LEU A 132 -10.64 -5.39 -9.30
N TYR A 133 -11.21 -4.41 -8.61
CA TYR A 133 -11.01 -3.00 -8.97
C TYR A 133 -9.56 -2.55 -8.76
N TYR A 134 -8.94 -2.93 -7.65
CA TYR A 134 -7.55 -2.57 -7.36
C TYR A 134 -6.59 -3.14 -8.40
N ASN A 135 -6.73 -4.42 -8.77
CA ASN A 135 -5.86 -5.05 -9.79
C ASN A 135 -6.11 -4.50 -11.19
N ARG A 136 -7.36 -4.21 -11.56
CA ARG A 136 -7.66 -3.56 -12.84
C ARG A 136 -7.14 -2.12 -12.87
N GLY A 137 -7.26 -1.39 -11.76
CA GLY A 137 -6.67 -0.07 -11.57
C GLY A 137 -5.16 -0.08 -11.79
N ASN A 138 -4.44 -1.07 -11.25
CA ASN A 138 -3.01 -1.25 -11.49
C ASN A 138 -2.69 -1.55 -12.97
N ALA A 139 -3.48 -2.39 -13.65
CA ALA A 139 -3.30 -2.66 -15.07
C ALA A 139 -3.52 -1.40 -15.93
N LEU A 140 -4.57 -0.62 -15.62
CA LEU A 140 -4.86 0.66 -16.25
C LEU A 140 -3.75 1.70 -16.02
N LEU A 141 -3.19 1.73 -14.80
CA LEU A 141 -2.09 2.63 -14.44
C LEU A 141 -0.82 2.32 -15.24
N ASN A 142 -0.47 1.04 -15.42
CA ASN A 142 0.65 0.62 -16.27
C ASN A 142 0.45 0.95 -17.76
N MET A 143 -0.78 1.25 -18.15
CA MET A 143 -1.15 1.73 -19.49
C MET A 143 -1.32 3.26 -19.55
N GLU A 144 -0.95 3.98 -18.49
CA GLU A 144 -1.11 5.44 -18.36
C GLU A 144 -2.56 5.92 -18.52
N LYS A 145 -3.55 5.03 -18.31
CA LYS A 145 -4.98 5.36 -18.34
C LYS A 145 -5.40 5.93 -16.98
N TYR A 146 -4.82 7.07 -16.64
CA TYR A 146 -4.86 7.68 -15.31
C TYR A 146 -6.27 7.86 -14.75
N ASN A 147 -7.21 8.38 -15.55
CA ASN A 147 -8.58 8.62 -15.08
C ASN A 147 -9.31 7.31 -14.75
N GLU A 148 -9.22 6.31 -15.62
CA GLU A 148 -9.85 5.00 -15.43
C GLU A 148 -9.23 4.26 -14.24
N ALA A 149 -7.90 4.31 -14.11
CA ALA A 149 -7.19 3.73 -12.98
C ALA A 149 -7.63 4.35 -11.64
N ARG A 150 -7.71 5.69 -11.59
CA ARG A 150 -8.20 6.42 -10.40
C ARG A 150 -9.61 6.00 -10.03
N ASP A 151 -10.51 5.94 -11.00
CA ASP A 151 -11.90 5.61 -10.75
C ASP A 151 -12.05 4.18 -10.21
N ASP A 152 -11.21 3.25 -10.66
CA ASP A 152 -11.14 1.90 -10.11
C ASP A 152 -10.53 1.85 -8.69
N PHE A 153 -9.46 2.59 -8.40
CA PHE A 153 -8.96 2.69 -7.03
C PHE A 153 -9.97 3.31 -6.06
N ILE A 154 -10.77 4.29 -6.52
CA ILE A 154 -11.88 4.84 -5.74
C ILE A 154 -12.95 3.77 -5.47
N LYS A 155 -13.29 2.95 -6.47
CA LYS A 155 -14.20 1.81 -6.26
C LYS A 155 -13.64 0.81 -5.26
N ALA A 156 -12.33 0.51 -5.31
CA ALA A 156 -11.69 -0.35 -4.31
C ALA A 156 -11.86 0.20 -2.88
N ILE A 157 -11.70 1.52 -2.67
CA ILE A 157 -11.96 2.19 -1.39
C ILE A 157 -13.43 2.02 -0.96
N ILE A 158 -14.38 2.21 -1.89
CA ILE A 158 -15.82 2.04 -1.61
C ILE A 158 -16.14 0.59 -1.19
N GLU A 159 -15.49 -0.39 -1.82
CA GLU A 159 -15.62 -1.82 -1.50
C GLU A 159 -14.85 -2.23 -0.23
N GLY A 160 -14.12 -1.29 0.40
CA GLY A 160 -13.56 -1.47 1.74
C GLY A 160 -12.04 -1.37 1.84
N ASP A 161 -11.34 -0.92 0.80
CA ASP A 161 -9.88 -0.73 0.86
C ASP A 161 -9.54 0.44 1.78
N LYS A 162 -8.78 0.13 2.84
CA LYS A 162 -8.31 1.07 3.86
C LYS A 162 -6.78 1.13 3.90
N SER A 163 -6.11 0.59 2.89
CA SER A 163 -4.66 0.60 2.82
C SER A 163 -4.14 2.01 2.55
N ALA A 164 -2.94 2.31 3.05
CA ALA A 164 -2.24 3.52 2.63
C ALA A 164 -1.90 3.48 1.14
N ASP A 165 -1.64 2.29 0.60
CA ASP A 165 -1.23 2.08 -0.79
C ASP A 165 -2.28 2.58 -1.80
N VAL A 166 -3.57 2.27 -1.63
CA VAL A 166 -4.59 2.75 -2.58
C VAL A 166 -4.68 4.28 -2.62
N HIS A 167 -4.45 4.95 -1.49
CA HIS A 167 -4.38 6.39 -1.44
C HIS A 167 -3.11 6.92 -2.12
N LEU A 168 -1.98 6.22 -1.99
CA LEU A 168 -0.74 6.55 -2.70
C LEU A 168 -0.92 6.43 -4.21
N LYS A 169 -1.50 5.33 -4.70
CA LYS A 169 -1.80 5.16 -6.13
C LYS A 169 -2.64 6.30 -6.69
N ILE A 170 -3.67 6.73 -5.97
CA ILE A 170 -4.48 7.87 -6.39
C ILE A 170 -3.68 9.19 -6.37
N SER A 171 -2.82 9.39 -5.37
CA SER A 171 -1.98 10.58 -5.29
C SER A 171 -0.93 10.64 -6.41
N GLU A 172 -0.33 9.51 -6.77
CA GLU A 172 0.58 9.36 -7.92
C GLU A 172 -0.17 9.69 -9.22
N ILE A 173 -1.38 9.18 -9.39
CA ILE A 173 -2.21 9.52 -10.55
C ILE A 173 -2.50 11.02 -10.62
N PHE A 174 -2.90 11.64 -9.51
CA PHE A 174 -3.15 13.07 -9.49
C PHE A 174 -1.89 13.89 -9.79
N HIS A 175 -0.73 13.40 -9.37
CA HIS A 175 0.56 13.99 -9.69
C HIS A 175 0.81 13.96 -11.21
N GLU A 176 0.66 12.80 -11.84
CA GLU A 176 0.89 12.61 -13.28
C GLU A 176 -0.04 13.47 -14.14
N ILE A 177 -1.31 13.64 -13.75
CA ILE A 177 -2.25 14.51 -14.48
C ILE A 177 -2.10 16.00 -14.11
N GLY A 178 -1.10 16.37 -13.30
CA GLY A 178 -0.82 17.75 -12.90
C GLY A 178 -1.79 18.35 -11.88
N ASN A 179 -2.70 17.56 -11.32
CA ASN A 179 -3.63 17.99 -10.28
C ASN A 179 -2.96 17.91 -8.90
N LYS A 180 -2.13 18.91 -8.62
CA LYS A 180 -1.33 19.00 -7.39
C LYS A 180 -2.18 18.97 -6.11
N LYS A 181 -3.34 19.62 -6.12
CA LYS A 181 -4.26 19.65 -4.95
C LYS A 181 -4.77 18.25 -4.63
N GLY A 182 -5.29 17.55 -5.64
CA GLY A 182 -5.79 16.18 -5.49
C GLY A 182 -4.69 15.22 -5.01
N ALA A 183 -3.47 15.39 -5.51
CA ALA A 183 -2.32 14.61 -5.06
C ALA A 183 -2.05 14.83 -3.57
N CYS A 184 -1.94 16.08 -3.12
CA CYS A 184 -1.72 16.41 -1.71
C CYS A 184 -2.85 15.89 -0.80
N ASP A 185 -4.11 15.98 -1.21
CA ASP A 185 -5.25 15.46 -0.43
C ASP A 185 -5.14 13.94 -0.18
N TYR A 186 -4.76 13.17 -1.20
CA TYR A 186 -4.63 11.72 -1.07
C TYR A 186 -3.34 11.29 -0.37
N TYR A 187 -2.25 12.02 -0.56
CA TYR A 187 -1.03 11.85 0.23
C TYR A 187 -1.29 12.00 1.74
N GLN A 188 -2.10 13.00 2.14
CA GLN A 188 -2.49 13.18 3.54
C GLN A 188 -3.32 12.01 4.08
N LYS A 189 -4.22 11.44 3.26
CA LYS A 189 -4.99 10.25 3.64
C LYS A 189 -4.07 9.05 3.88
N ALA A 190 -3.06 8.85 3.02
CA ALA A 190 -2.08 7.79 3.19
C ALA A 190 -1.26 7.95 4.49
N ILE A 191 -0.83 9.17 4.83
CA ILE A 191 -0.05 9.43 6.07
C ILE A 191 -0.86 9.09 7.33
N LYS A 192 -2.15 9.44 7.37
CA LYS A 192 -3.02 9.17 8.53
C LYS A 192 -3.12 7.67 8.87
N LEU A 193 -2.79 6.80 7.91
CA LEU A 193 -2.82 5.35 8.04
C LEU A 193 -1.44 4.75 8.39
N ASP A 194 -0.52 5.59 8.87
CA ASP A 194 0.79 5.25 9.46
C ASP A 194 1.84 4.72 8.48
N SER A 195 2.22 5.56 7.51
CA SER A 195 3.36 5.32 6.63
C SER A 195 4.47 6.36 6.89
N THR A 196 5.26 6.12 7.93
CA THR A 196 6.32 7.03 8.39
C THR A 196 7.37 7.34 7.30
N SER A 197 7.47 6.50 6.27
CA SER A 197 8.40 6.62 5.13
C SER A 197 7.99 7.64 4.06
N LEU A 198 6.80 8.25 4.13
CA LEU A 198 6.23 9.08 3.05
C LEU A 198 6.25 10.59 3.30
N ASN A 199 6.63 11.03 4.51
CA ASN A 199 6.63 12.45 4.88
C ASN A 199 7.60 13.31 4.05
N GLN A 200 8.73 12.76 3.62
CA GLN A 200 9.75 13.50 2.85
C GLN A 200 9.28 13.80 1.41
N ILE A 201 8.69 12.82 0.72
CA ILE A 201 8.18 12.96 -0.66
C ILE A 201 7.06 14.01 -0.71
N ILE A 202 6.21 14.02 0.31
CA ILE A 202 5.05 14.91 0.40
C ILE A 202 5.47 16.33 0.75
N TYR A 203 6.49 16.52 1.61
CA TYR A 203 7.03 17.84 1.89
C TYR A 203 7.60 18.50 0.64
N GLU A 204 8.39 17.77 -0.16
CA GLU A 204 8.97 18.34 -1.39
C GLU A 204 7.91 18.70 -2.44
N TYR A 205 6.81 17.94 -2.48
CA TYR A 205 5.76 18.13 -3.47
C TYR A 205 4.71 19.19 -3.07
N CYS A 206 4.22 19.13 -1.82
CA CYS A 206 3.19 20.04 -1.31
C CYS A 206 3.74 21.37 -0.78
N SER A 207 5.06 21.54 -0.64
CA SER A 207 5.67 22.85 -0.29
C SER A 207 5.87 23.78 -1.50
N LYS A 208 5.92 23.26 -2.72
CA LYS A 208 6.12 24.04 -3.96
C LYS A 208 4.83 24.57 -4.61
N THR A 209 3.67 24.36 -3.98
CA THR A 209 2.37 24.81 -4.50
C THR A 209 2.06 26.28 -4.20
N ASP A 210 2.88 26.98 -3.42
CA ASP A 210 2.72 28.43 -3.14
C ASP A 210 2.96 29.33 -4.36
N THR A 211 3.54 28.82 -5.47
CA THR A 211 4.01 29.69 -6.57
C THR A 211 3.22 29.66 -7.89
N LEU A 212 2.12 28.91 -8.05
CA LEU A 212 1.35 28.98 -9.32
C LEU A 212 -0.18 28.90 -9.14
N ASN A 213 -0.75 30.10 -9.00
CA ASN A 213 -2.08 30.59 -9.39
C ASN A 213 -3.34 30.19 -8.60
N LEU A 214 -3.87 31.20 -7.90
CA LEU A 214 -5.18 31.77 -8.24
C LEU A 214 -5.06 33.30 -8.31
N GLY A 215 -5.38 33.87 -9.47
CA GLY A 215 -5.52 35.30 -9.64
C GLY A 215 -6.62 35.85 -8.74
N ALA A 216 -6.38 37.05 -8.20
CA ALA A 216 -7.28 37.86 -7.40
C ALA A 216 -7.67 37.31 -6.02
N ILE A 217 -6.67 36.97 -5.21
CA ILE A 217 -6.69 37.39 -3.80
C ILE A 217 -5.40 38.17 -3.58
N THR A 218 -5.54 39.35 -3.00
CA THR A 218 -4.47 40.27 -2.57
C THR A 218 -3.22 39.54 -2.09
N LYS A 219 -2.03 40.13 -2.33
CA LYS A 219 -0.70 39.79 -1.77
C LYS A 219 -0.79 38.77 -0.64
N PRO A 220 0.01 37.67 -0.64
CA PRO A 220 -0.07 36.66 0.41
C PRO A 220 -0.13 37.39 1.74
N ASN A 221 -1.30 37.34 2.39
CA ASN A 221 -1.38 37.82 3.74
C ASN A 221 -0.35 36.94 4.44
N ASP A 222 0.72 37.58 4.88
CA ASP A 222 1.60 37.09 5.93
C ASP A 222 0.69 36.86 7.14
N THR A 223 -0.05 35.75 7.11
CA THR A 223 -0.93 35.42 8.22
C THR A 223 0.02 35.02 9.32
N THR A 224 0.20 35.95 10.25
CA THR A 224 0.84 35.74 11.53
C THR A 224 0.09 34.72 12.40
N GLU A 225 -1.01 34.16 11.88
CA GLU A 225 -1.83 33.15 12.50
C GLU A 225 -1.01 31.89 12.78
N ILE A 226 -1.07 31.47 14.04
CA ILE A 226 -0.42 30.27 14.56
C ILE A 226 -1.55 29.32 14.92
N TYR A 227 -1.56 28.15 14.30
CA TYR A 227 -2.57 27.13 14.57
C TYR A 227 -2.11 26.21 15.70
N ASP A 228 -2.96 26.01 16.70
CA ASP A 228 -2.70 25.05 17.79
C ASP A 228 -3.15 23.62 17.41
N ILE A 229 -4.13 23.49 16.51
CA ILE A 229 -4.63 22.23 15.97
C ILE A 229 -4.48 22.28 14.45
N VAL A 230 -3.82 21.25 13.91
CA VAL A 230 -3.49 21.14 12.48
C VAL A 230 -3.81 19.73 12.00
N ASP A 231 -4.09 19.60 10.71
CA ASP A 231 -4.39 18.31 10.08
C ASP A 231 -3.17 17.38 10.06
N VAL A 232 -1.98 17.94 9.85
CA VAL A 232 -0.69 17.24 9.91
C VAL A 232 0.26 18.01 10.82
N LYS A 233 0.76 17.32 11.84
CA LYS A 233 1.73 17.89 12.78
C LYS A 233 3.11 18.02 12.12
N PRO A 234 3.88 19.06 12.47
CA PRO A 234 5.24 19.23 12.00
C PRO A 234 6.15 18.14 12.60
N LEU A 235 7.25 17.83 11.91
CA LEU A 235 8.14 16.74 12.26
C LEU A 235 9.60 17.14 11.96
N PRO A 236 10.59 16.75 12.78
CA PRO A 236 11.99 16.87 12.40
C PRO A 236 12.27 16.09 11.10
N MET A 237 13.20 16.55 10.26
CA MET A 237 13.50 15.86 8.99
C MET A 237 13.85 14.37 9.17
N ASP A 238 14.63 14.03 10.20
CA ASP A 238 14.98 12.63 10.54
C ASP A 238 13.92 11.91 11.41
N GLY A 239 12.71 12.49 11.50
CA GLY A 239 11.66 12.03 12.39
C GLY A 239 11.95 12.26 13.88
N MET A 240 10.95 12.03 14.73
CA MET A 240 11.09 12.21 16.19
C MET A 240 12.19 11.31 16.79
N ARG A 241 12.35 10.08 16.28
CA ARG A 241 13.42 9.18 16.75
C ARG A 241 14.81 9.73 16.43
N GLY A 242 15.00 10.29 15.24
CA GLY A 242 16.23 10.96 14.85
C GLY A 242 16.52 12.16 15.73
N PHE A 243 15.49 12.97 16.00
CA PHE A 243 15.59 14.11 16.91
C PHE A 243 16.00 13.73 18.33
N TYR A 244 15.39 12.71 18.94
CA TYR A 244 15.79 12.27 20.29
C TYR A 244 17.21 11.71 20.33
N ARG A 245 17.66 11.05 19.26
CA ARG A 245 19.07 10.65 19.12
C ARG A 245 19.99 11.87 19.00
N TYR A 246 19.62 12.89 18.24
CA TYR A 246 20.36 14.16 18.17
C TYR A 246 20.49 14.81 19.56
N LEU A 247 19.40 14.87 20.34
CA LEU A 247 19.46 15.37 21.71
C LEU A 247 20.44 14.57 22.57
N GLY A 248 20.37 13.24 22.54
CA GLY A 248 21.25 12.39 23.34
C GLY A 248 22.75 12.56 23.05
N VAL A 249 23.11 13.01 21.84
CA VAL A 249 24.51 13.24 21.44
C VAL A 249 24.97 14.68 21.68
N ASN A 250 24.07 15.66 21.52
CA ASN A 250 24.44 17.08 21.43
C ASN A 250 24.02 17.92 22.64
N MET A 251 23.18 17.37 23.53
CA MET A 251 22.75 18.01 24.76
C MET A 251 23.85 17.96 25.81
N ARG A 252 24.07 19.09 26.49
CA ARG A 252 25.10 19.28 27.50
C ARG A 252 24.44 19.50 28.85
N TYR A 253 24.70 18.62 29.82
CA TYR A 253 24.20 18.81 31.17
C TYR A 253 24.95 19.98 31.84
N PRO A 254 24.27 21.06 32.29
CA PRO A 254 24.94 22.19 32.93
C PRO A 254 25.60 21.82 34.27
N GLU A 255 26.80 22.36 34.53
CA GLU A 255 27.57 22.03 35.74
C GLU A 255 26.86 22.41 37.05
N ASP A 256 26.15 23.52 37.06
CA ASP A 256 25.42 23.99 38.24
C ASP A 256 24.20 23.11 38.54
N ALA A 257 23.53 22.59 37.51
CA ALA A 257 22.51 21.56 37.68
C ALA A 257 23.09 20.24 38.23
N ILE A 258 24.27 19.81 37.76
CA ILE A 258 24.95 18.62 38.31
C ILE A 258 25.28 18.84 39.79
N LYS A 259 25.92 19.98 40.14
CA LYS A 259 26.31 20.30 41.52
C LYS A 259 25.10 20.33 42.46
N ARG A 260 23.94 20.77 41.96
CA ARG A 260 22.69 20.89 42.72
C ARG A 260 21.77 19.67 42.59
N ARG A 261 22.17 18.63 41.85
CA ARG A 261 21.38 17.43 41.56
C ARG A 261 19.98 17.75 40.99
N ILE A 262 19.91 18.73 40.08
CA ILE A 262 18.67 19.16 39.44
C ILE A 262 18.40 18.24 38.25
N GLU A 263 17.28 17.54 38.26
CA GLU A 263 16.80 16.64 37.19
C GLU A 263 15.34 16.96 36.83
N GLY A 264 14.90 16.48 35.67
CA GLY A 264 13.50 16.52 35.28
C GLY A 264 13.28 16.87 33.82
N ARG A 265 12.12 17.43 33.52
CA ARG A 265 11.70 17.76 32.15
C ARG A 265 11.50 19.25 31.99
N VAL A 266 12.28 19.84 31.08
CA VAL A 266 12.05 21.20 30.59
C VAL A 266 11.07 21.12 29.42
N PHE A 267 9.95 21.84 29.50
CA PHE A 267 9.01 21.92 28.38
C PHE A 267 9.37 23.13 27.53
N VAL A 268 9.82 22.87 26.31
CA VAL A 268 10.22 23.90 25.35
C VAL A 268 9.09 24.11 24.36
N GLN A 269 8.59 25.34 24.29
CA GLN A 269 7.64 25.78 23.30
C GLN A 269 8.37 26.46 22.15
N PHE A 270 7.90 26.23 20.92
CA PHE A 270 8.40 26.92 19.74
C PHE A 270 7.34 26.95 18.64
N ILE A 271 7.56 27.78 17.63
CA ILE A 271 6.76 27.84 16.42
C ILE A 271 7.56 27.18 15.30
N VAL A 272 6.95 26.21 14.63
CA VAL A 272 7.45 25.72 13.34
C VAL A 272 6.82 26.58 12.25
N ASN A 273 7.66 27.29 11.49
CA ASN A 273 7.23 28.16 10.40
C ASN A 273 6.92 27.36 9.14
N ARG A 274 6.31 28.00 8.14
CA ARG A 274 5.94 27.37 6.85
C ARG A 274 7.17 26.84 6.08
N ASP A 275 8.32 27.49 6.24
CA ASP A 275 9.59 27.07 5.63
C ASP A 275 10.33 25.99 6.44
N GLY A 276 9.74 25.51 7.54
CA GLY A 276 10.38 24.54 8.43
C GLY A 276 11.40 25.13 9.40
N SER A 277 11.59 26.45 9.40
CA SER A 277 12.42 27.13 10.39
C SER A 277 11.72 27.21 11.75
N LEU A 278 12.50 27.34 12.81
CA LEU A 278 11.97 27.49 14.17
C LEU A 278 12.02 28.96 14.61
N SER A 279 10.95 29.43 15.24
CA SER A 279 10.87 30.75 15.88
C SER A 279 10.21 30.68 17.26
N ASP A 280 10.30 31.76 18.05
CA ASP A 280 9.75 31.86 19.43
C ASP A 280 10.11 30.66 20.34
N VAL A 281 11.34 30.15 20.22
CA VAL A 281 11.82 29.01 21.03
C VAL A 281 12.10 29.47 22.45
N ARG A 282 11.31 28.97 23.41
CA ARG A 282 11.39 29.34 24.84
C ARG A 282 10.99 28.19 25.76
N ALA A 283 11.59 28.12 26.94
CA ALA A 283 11.13 27.23 27.99
C ALA A 283 9.86 27.81 28.63
N ILE A 284 8.77 27.04 28.64
CA ILE A 284 7.49 27.44 29.28
C ILE A 284 7.33 26.79 30.67
N LYS A 285 8.07 25.72 30.93
CA LYS A 285 8.20 25.09 32.24
C LYS A 285 9.62 24.57 32.39
N GLY A 286 10.39 25.24 33.23
CA GLY A 286 11.79 24.93 33.50
C GLY A 286 12.00 24.08 34.74
N ILE A 287 13.24 23.62 34.91
CA ILE A 287 13.75 22.96 36.13
C ILE A 287 14.87 23.77 36.81
N GLY A 288 15.33 24.86 36.18
CA GLY A 288 16.41 25.69 36.70
C GLY A 288 17.80 25.08 36.49
N GLY A 289 18.82 25.61 37.17
CA GLY A 289 20.20 25.11 37.06
C GLY A 289 20.79 25.23 35.66
N SER A 290 20.46 26.29 34.92
CA SER A 290 20.84 26.46 33.52
C SER A 290 20.31 25.41 32.52
N CYS A 291 19.53 24.41 32.95
CA CYS A 291 18.94 23.40 32.07
C CYS A 291 17.93 24.02 31.10
N ASP A 292 17.24 25.08 31.51
CA ASP A 292 16.25 25.76 30.68
C ASP A 292 16.89 26.40 29.46
N GLN A 293 18.05 27.05 29.65
CA GLN A 293 18.84 27.67 28.58
C GLN A 293 19.40 26.61 27.64
N GLU A 294 19.87 25.49 28.17
CA GLU A 294 20.36 24.37 27.35
C GLU A 294 19.23 23.75 26.52
N ALA A 295 18.06 23.52 27.11
CA ALA A 295 16.90 22.98 26.42
C ALA A 295 16.46 23.89 25.26
N VAL A 296 16.46 25.21 25.50
CA VAL A 296 16.18 26.20 24.45
C VAL A 296 17.26 26.19 23.37
N ARG A 297 18.55 26.15 23.74
CA ARG A 297 19.68 26.13 22.80
C ARG A 297 19.62 24.91 21.89
N ILE A 298 19.41 23.73 22.47
CA ILE A 298 19.46 22.48 21.70
C ILE A 298 18.29 22.38 20.71
N VAL A 299 17.10 22.85 21.09
CA VAL A 299 15.95 22.92 20.18
C VAL A 299 16.18 23.96 19.07
N LYS A 300 16.73 25.14 19.38
CA LYS A 300 17.09 26.15 18.36
C LYS A 300 18.11 25.62 17.35
N ASN A 301 19.03 24.76 17.79
CA ASN A 301 20.08 24.19 16.96
C ASN A 301 19.61 22.95 16.17
N ALA A 302 18.47 22.37 16.52
CA ALA A 302 17.80 21.34 15.73
C ALA A 302 17.05 21.99 14.54
N GLN A 303 17.81 22.67 13.68
CA GLN A 303 17.28 23.31 12.50
C GLN A 303 16.76 22.26 11.50
N THR A 304 15.77 22.70 10.74
CA THR A 304 15.13 21.99 9.63
C THR A 304 14.07 20.97 10.06
N TRP A 305 12.84 21.46 10.06
CA TRP A 305 11.63 20.69 10.31
C TRP A 305 10.78 20.61 9.04
N TYR A 306 10.00 19.55 8.91
CA TYR A 306 8.81 19.58 8.09
C TYR A 306 7.75 20.44 8.81
N PRO A 307 7.19 21.47 8.15
CA PRO A 307 6.14 22.34 8.68
C PRO A 307 4.84 21.56 8.88
N ALA A 308 3.91 22.20 9.60
CA ALA A 308 2.55 21.68 9.69
C ALA A 308 1.79 21.88 8.37
N ILE A 309 0.76 21.06 8.19
CA ILE A 309 -0.23 21.28 7.14
C ILE A 309 -1.59 21.44 7.81
N ASN A 310 -2.32 22.49 7.41
CA ASN A 310 -3.66 22.75 7.86
C ASN A 310 -4.53 23.16 6.67
N LYS A 311 -5.67 22.49 6.48
CA LYS A 311 -6.58 22.69 5.34
C LYS A 311 -5.89 22.62 3.98
N GLY A 312 -4.87 21.77 3.86
CA GLY A 312 -4.11 21.58 2.62
C GLY A 312 -2.98 22.58 2.36
N GLU A 313 -2.76 23.55 3.25
CA GLU A 313 -1.70 24.56 3.10
C GLU A 313 -0.65 24.45 4.21
N LEU A 314 0.58 24.87 3.89
CA LEU A 314 1.65 24.98 4.87
C LEU A 314 1.26 25.98 5.96
N ALA A 315 1.38 25.56 7.21
CA ALA A 315 0.86 26.30 8.35
C ALA A 315 1.94 26.54 9.41
N ARG A 316 1.90 27.73 10.01
CA ARG A 316 2.65 27.99 11.25
C ARG A 316 1.92 27.33 12.40
N THR A 317 2.62 26.54 13.20
CA THR A 317 2.00 25.88 14.35
C THR A 317 2.88 25.97 15.58
N ARG A 318 2.23 25.96 16.75
CA ARG A 318 2.90 25.91 18.03
C ARG A 318 3.15 24.47 18.44
N MET A 319 4.38 24.18 18.82
CA MET A 319 4.78 22.91 19.41
C MET A 319 5.24 23.09 20.84
N ILE A 320 5.08 22.02 21.62
CA ILE A 320 5.67 21.88 22.95
C ILE A 320 6.34 20.51 23.02
N LEU A 321 7.63 20.49 23.33
CA LEU A 321 8.39 19.25 23.52
C LEU A 321 8.99 19.17 24.92
N PRO A 322 8.89 18.00 25.59
CA PRO A 322 9.63 17.74 26.81
C PRO A 322 11.08 17.36 26.49
N ILE A 323 12.04 18.09 27.07
CA ILE A 323 13.47 17.80 27.03
C ILE A 323 13.88 17.28 28.40
N GLU A 324 14.40 16.05 28.43
CA GLU A 324 14.70 15.33 29.66
C GLU A 324 16.15 15.50 30.09
N PHE A 325 16.35 15.88 31.36
CA PHE A 325 17.64 15.94 32.03
C PHE A 325 17.65 14.90 33.15
N ASN A 326 18.53 13.90 33.01
CA ASN A 326 18.69 12.81 33.96
C ASN A 326 20.20 12.61 34.22
N ILE A 327 20.61 12.67 35.48
CA ILE A 327 21.99 12.42 35.91
C ILE A 327 22.14 10.91 35.94
N LYS A 328 22.89 10.40 34.95
CA LYS A 328 23.21 8.98 34.86
C LYS A 328 24.11 8.51 35.99
#